data_AF-A0A846E1N2-F1
#
_entry.id   AF-A0A846E1N2-F1
#
_cell.length_a   1.000
_cell.length_b   1.000
_cell.length_c   1.000
_cell.angle_alpha   90.00
_cell.angle_beta   90.00
_cell.angle_gamma   90.00
#
_symmetry.space_group_name_H-M   'P 1'
#
loop_
_entity.id
_entity.type
_entity.pdbx_description
1 polymer ?
#
loop_
_entity_poly.entity_id
_entity_poly.type
_entity_poly.pdbx_seq_one_letter_code
_entity_poly.pdbx_strand_id
1 'polypeptide(L)'
;MKVDSPIATSSASSPLNSPFPASNQSDRPITQPRRQGSGFQVFVSTFVTIFLAELGDKTQLTTLLMSAESEAPWVVFMGAACALIATSLIGVLLGRWLSRRLSPQVLETASGAILLGISVLLLWDVVNL
;
A
#
# COMPACT_ATOMS: atom_id res chain seq x y z
N MET A 1 -59.74 -62.32 21.44
CA MET A 1 -59.85 -60.97 20.84
C MET A 1 -58.83 -60.92 19.72
N LYS A 2 -59.28 -60.66 18.50
CA LYS A 2 -58.62 -60.95 17.21
C LYS A 2 -58.41 -59.61 16.51
N VAL A 3 -57.21 -59.26 16.08
CA VAL A 3 -56.96 -58.39 14.91
C VAL A 3 -55.57 -58.71 14.32
N ASP A 4 -55.54 -58.94 13.02
CA ASP A 4 -54.42 -59.35 12.17
C ASP A 4 -53.52 -58.17 11.68
N SER A 5 -52.35 -58.56 11.14
CA SER A 5 -51.19 -57.88 10.50
C SER A 5 -51.47 -56.79 9.42
N PRO A 6 -50.53 -56.30 8.55
CA PRO A 6 -49.04 -56.23 8.48
C PRO A 6 -48.52 -54.81 8.06
N ILE A 7 -47.24 -54.61 7.75
CA ILE A 7 -46.71 -53.95 6.51
C ILE A 7 -45.22 -53.58 6.68
N ALA A 8 -44.43 -54.07 5.73
CA ALA A 8 -43.04 -53.72 5.51
C ALA A 8 -42.92 -52.31 4.91
N THR A 9 -41.91 -51.55 5.33
CA THR A 9 -41.25 -50.60 4.44
C THR A 9 -39.75 -50.79 4.52
N SER A 10 -39.27 -51.49 3.51
CA SER A 10 -37.93 -51.38 2.95
C SER A 10 -37.61 -49.92 2.59
N SER A 11 -36.31 -49.66 2.45
CA SER A 11 -35.68 -48.49 1.81
C SER A 11 -35.48 -47.25 2.66
N ALA A 12 -34.27 -47.13 3.21
CA ALA A 12 -33.52 -45.88 3.14
C ALA A 12 -32.02 -46.20 3.19
N SER A 13 -31.46 -46.41 2.00
CA SER A 13 -30.13 -45.98 1.57
C SER A 13 -29.03 -45.91 2.64
N SER A 14 -28.10 -46.88 2.59
CA SER A 14 -26.70 -46.54 2.84
C SER A 14 -26.30 -45.42 1.87
N PRO A 15 -25.48 -44.46 2.31
CA PRO A 15 -24.23 -44.35 1.57
C PRO A 15 -23.04 -44.22 2.50
N LEU A 16 -21.97 -44.90 2.10
CA LEU A 16 -20.59 -44.44 2.26
C LEU A 16 -20.32 -43.63 3.53
N ASN A 17 -19.88 -44.34 4.57
CA ASN A 17 -18.87 -43.80 5.48
C ASN A 17 -17.66 -43.41 4.63
N SER A 18 -17.61 -42.16 4.17
CA SER A 18 -16.46 -41.62 3.45
C SER A 18 -15.30 -41.54 4.45
N PRO A 19 -14.13 -42.16 4.19
CA PRO A 19 -12.95 -42.03 5.05
C PRO A 19 -12.32 -40.64 5.01
N PHE A 20 -13.01 -39.63 4.45
CA PHE A 20 -12.49 -38.30 4.29
C PHE A 20 -12.88 -37.45 5.49
N PRO A 21 -11.92 -37.11 6.37
CA PRO A 21 -12.17 -36.10 7.39
C PRO A 21 -12.53 -34.80 6.66
N ALA A 22 -13.60 -34.14 7.12
CA ALA A 22 -13.90 -32.77 6.73
C ALA A 22 -12.68 -31.92 7.09
N SER A 23 -11.80 -31.66 6.11
CA SER A 23 -10.71 -30.72 6.25
C SER A 23 -11.33 -29.33 6.34
N ASN A 24 -11.71 -28.93 7.56
CA ASN A 24 -12.13 -27.59 7.89
C ASN A 24 -10.93 -26.66 7.68
N GLN A 25 -10.73 -26.28 6.44
CA GLN A 25 -9.66 -25.40 5.98
C GLN A 25 -10.16 -23.95 5.92
N SER A 26 -11.05 -23.58 6.86
CA SER A 26 -11.57 -22.22 7.05
C SER A 26 -10.90 -21.48 8.20
N ASP A 27 -10.24 -22.19 9.12
CA ASP A 27 -9.76 -21.64 10.40
C ASP A 27 -8.24 -21.50 10.44
N ARG A 28 -7.63 -21.00 9.37
CA ARG A 28 -6.28 -20.43 9.51
C ARG A 28 -6.46 -18.96 9.84
N PRO A 29 -6.35 -18.53 11.10
CA PRO A 29 -6.20 -17.11 11.36
C PRO A 29 -4.96 -16.69 10.57
N ILE A 30 -5.13 -15.83 9.56
CA ILE A 30 -4.01 -15.15 8.92
C ILE A 30 -3.52 -14.14 9.95
N THR A 31 -2.94 -14.64 11.05
CA THR A 31 -2.18 -13.85 12.00
C THR A 31 -0.87 -13.56 11.30
N GLN A 32 -0.89 -12.56 10.42
CA GLN A 32 0.34 -11.97 9.92
C GLN A 32 1.15 -11.56 11.15
N PRO A 33 2.38 -12.06 11.34
CA PRO A 33 3.20 -11.62 12.45
C PRO A 33 3.42 -10.12 12.26
N ARG A 34 2.80 -9.30 13.11
CA ARG A 34 3.08 -7.87 13.16
C ARG A 34 4.51 -7.74 13.63
N ARG A 35 5.46 -7.73 12.69
CA ARG A 35 6.87 -7.46 12.96
C ARG A 35 6.97 -6.02 13.44
N GLN A 36 6.75 -5.85 14.73
CA GLN A 36 7.05 -4.63 15.46
C GLN A 36 8.58 -4.59 15.57
N GLY A 37 9.21 -4.14 14.48
CA GLY A 37 10.61 -3.75 14.54
C GLY A 37 10.76 -2.68 15.62
N SER A 38 11.92 -2.63 16.28
CA SER A 38 12.21 -1.54 17.21
C SER A 38 11.97 -0.19 16.49
N GLY A 39 11.55 0.85 17.21
CA GLY A 39 11.31 2.16 16.58
C GLY A 39 12.51 2.66 15.76
N PHE A 40 13.72 2.30 16.19
CA PHE A 40 14.97 2.51 15.45
C PHE A 40 15.03 1.73 14.13
N GLN A 41 14.61 0.46 14.12
CA GLN A 41 14.54 -0.33 12.89
C GLN A 41 13.54 0.26 11.89
N VAL A 42 12.39 0.73 12.36
CA VAL A 42 11.41 1.42 11.50
C VAL A 42 12.03 2.71 10.94
N PHE A 43 12.62 3.55 11.80
CA PHE A 43 13.30 4.78 11.38
C PHE A 43 14.36 4.53 10.31
N VAL A 44 15.30 3.60 10.55
CA VAL A 44 16.37 3.29 9.60
C VAL A 44 15.81 2.75 8.29
N SER A 45 14.82 1.83 8.35
CA SER A 45 14.21 1.29 7.13
C SER A 45 13.53 2.37 6.29
N THR A 46 12.71 3.21 6.91
CA THR A 46 12.01 4.30 6.24
C THR A 46 13.01 5.35 5.71
N PHE A 47 14.02 5.71 6.49
CA PHE A 47 15.07 6.63 6.06
C PHE A 47 15.81 6.09 4.83
N VAL A 48 16.29 4.85 4.87
CA VAL A 48 17.04 4.26 3.75
C VAL A 48 16.16 4.12 2.51
N THR A 49 14.91 3.68 2.65
CA THR A 49 13.99 3.56 1.52
C THR A 49 13.71 4.91 0.87
N ILE A 50 13.41 5.95 1.65
CA ILE A 50 13.16 7.30 1.12
C ILE A 50 14.44 7.89 0.55
N PHE A 51 15.57 7.76 1.25
CA PHE A 51 16.86 8.27 0.80
C PHE A 51 17.28 7.66 -0.55
N LEU A 52 17.11 6.35 -0.73
CA LEU A 52 17.39 5.70 -2.01
C LEU A 52 16.39 6.10 -3.11
N ALA A 53 15.11 6.29 -2.78
CA ALA A 53 14.11 6.74 -3.73
C ALA A 53 14.35 8.18 -4.21
N GLU A 54 14.92 9.02 -3.34
CA GLU A 54 15.19 10.43 -3.60
C GLU A 54 16.62 10.69 -4.12
N LEU A 55 17.54 9.73 -3.97
CA LEU A 55 18.96 9.88 -4.34
C LEU A 55 19.11 10.16 -5.85
N GLY A 56 19.67 11.32 -6.18
CA GLY A 56 19.85 11.72 -7.57
C GLY A 56 18.61 12.33 -8.23
N ASP A 57 17.60 12.72 -7.45
CA ASP A 57 16.51 13.54 -7.98
C ASP A 57 17.05 14.88 -8.53
N LYS A 58 16.38 15.41 -9.55
CA LYS A 58 16.69 16.70 -10.18
C LYS A 58 16.76 17.82 -9.15
N THR A 59 15.95 17.77 -8.10
CA THR A 59 15.97 18.75 -7.01
C THR A 59 17.32 18.77 -6.27
N GLN A 60 17.99 17.62 -6.12
CA GLN A 60 19.31 17.54 -5.48
C GLN A 60 20.40 18.20 -6.33
N LEU A 61 20.38 17.99 -7.66
CA LEU A 61 21.31 18.66 -8.57
C LEU A 61 21.07 20.17 -8.63
N THR A 62 19.80 20.61 -8.68
CA THR A 62 19.47 22.04 -8.64
C THR A 62 19.95 22.69 -7.34
N THR A 63 19.75 22.03 -6.21
CA THR A 63 20.21 22.54 -4.90
C THR A 63 21.73 22.59 -4.83
N LEU A 64 22.42 21.56 -5.35
CA LEU A 64 23.88 21.50 -5.40
C LEU A 64 24.46 22.62 -6.29
N LEU A 65 23.91 22.82 -7.48
CA LEU A 65 24.32 23.88 -8.40
C LEU A 65 24.09 25.27 -7.78
N MET A 66 22.93 25.50 -7.17
CA MET A 66 22.62 26.76 -6.50
C MET A 66 23.52 27.02 -5.29
N SER A 67 23.92 25.95 -4.58
CA SER A 67 24.88 26.03 -3.49
C SER A 67 26.32 26.23 -3.97
N ALA A 68 26.68 25.73 -5.16
CA ALA A 68 27.99 25.90 -5.75
C ALA A 68 28.20 27.31 -6.33
N GLU A 69 27.14 27.93 -6.86
CA GLU A 69 27.17 29.31 -7.36
C GLU A 69 26.98 30.38 -6.26
N SER A 70 26.45 30.02 -5.09
CA SER A 70 26.25 30.96 -3.99
C SER A 70 27.52 31.19 -3.18
N GLU A 71 27.85 32.46 -2.92
CA GLU A 71 28.90 32.85 -1.96
C GLU A 71 28.57 32.44 -0.51
N ALA A 72 27.31 32.04 -0.23
CA ALA A 72 26.81 31.62 1.08
C ALA A 72 26.07 30.26 1.02
N PRO A 73 26.79 29.12 0.93
CA PRO A 73 26.19 27.78 0.79
C PRO A 73 25.25 27.40 1.95
N TRP A 74 25.51 27.89 3.16
CA TRP A 74 24.65 27.65 4.32
C TRP A 74 23.25 28.26 4.17
N VAL A 75 23.11 29.38 3.47
CA VAL A 75 21.82 30.04 3.24
C VAL A 75 21.00 29.23 2.24
N VAL A 76 21.62 28.69 1.19
CA VAL A 76 20.97 27.80 0.22
C VAL A 76 20.49 26.52 0.90
N PHE A 77 21.32 25.93 1.77
CA PHE A 77 20.93 24.75 2.54
C PHE A 77 19.71 25.02 3.44
N MET A 78 19.70 26.12 4.19
CA MET A 78 18.56 26.51 5.02
C MET A 78 17.31 26.81 4.19
N GLY A 79 17.45 27.46 3.04
CA GLY A 79 16.35 27.72 2.11
C GLY A 79 15.74 26.42 1.58
N ALA A 80 16.56 25.50 1.09
CA ALA A 80 16.13 24.20 0.60
C ALA A 80 15.49 23.34 1.71
N ALA A 81 16.09 23.31 2.90
CA ALA A 81 15.53 22.61 4.06
C ALA A 81 14.15 23.16 4.45
N CYS A 82 14.01 24.49 4.54
CA CYS A 82 12.73 25.14 4.81
C CYS A 82 11.69 24.85 3.73
N ALA A 83 12.08 24.88 2.44
CA ALA A 83 11.20 24.56 1.34
C ALA A 83 10.71 23.10 1.40
N LEU A 84 11.59 22.16 1.73
CA LEU A 84 11.23 20.75 1.87
C LEU A 84 10.27 20.52 3.03
N ILE A 85 10.53 21.14 4.20
CA ILE A 85 9.64 21.06 5.36
C ILE A 85 8.28 21.66 5.03
N ALA A 86 8.24 22.84 4.42
CA ALA A 86 7.00 23.52 4.04
C ALA A 86 6.18 22.68 3.05
N THR A 87 6.82 22.16 2.01
CA THR A 87 6.16 21.33 0.99
C THR A 87 5.64 20.03 1.59
N SER A 88 6.43 19.37 2.43
CA SER A 88 6.00 18.16 3.15
C SER A 88 4.82 18.43 4.07
N LEU A 89 4.84 19.55 4.80
CA LEU A 89 3.75 19.93 5.70
C LEU A 89 2.45 20.18 4.93
N ILE A 90 2.52 20.91 3.82
CA ILE A 90 1.37 21.15 2.93
C ILE A 90 0.85 19.81 2.39
N GLY A 91 1.73 18.93 1.90
CA GLY A 91 1.37 17.60 1.40
C GLY A 91 0.66 16.74 2.44
N VAL A 92 1.17 16.70 3.67
CA VAL A 92 0.55 15.95 4.78
C VAL A 92 -0.79 16.55 5.17
N LEU A 93 -0.91 17.89 5.23
CA LEU A 93 -2.15 18.54 5.62
C LEU A 93 -3.24 18.34 4.57
N LEU A 94 -2.90 18.49 3.29
CA LEU A 94 -3.78 18.24 2.17
C LEU A 94 -4.16 16.77 2.07
N GLY A 95 -3.19 15.85 2.21
CA GLY A 95 -3.43 14.41 2.25
C GLY A 95 -4.39 14.02 3.37
N ARG A 96 -4.17 14.52 4.60
CA ARG A 96 -5.07 14.28 5.73
C ARG A 96 -6.48 14.83 5.49
N TRP A 97 -6.60 16.01 4.87
CA TRP A 97 -7.89 16.58 4.51
C TRP A 97 -8.62 15.72 3.47
N LEU A 98 -7.89 15.26 2.45
CA LEU A 98 -8.42 14.45 1.37
C LEU A 98 -8.84 13.06 1.85
N SER A 99 -8.04 12.41 2.70
CA SER A 99 -8.37 11.12 3.32
C SER A 99 -9.59 11.15 4.24
N ARG A 100 -9.99 12.33 4.75
CA ARG A 100 -11.24 12.48 5.54
C ARG A 100 -12.47 12.64 4.66
N ARG A 101 -12.32 13.13 3.43
CA ARG A 101 -13.42 13.43 2.50
C ARG A 101 -13.67 12.30 1.51
N LEU A 102 -12.64 11.56 1.13
CA LEU A 102 -12.70 10.53 0.09
C LEU A 102 -12.52 9.13 0.68
N SER A 103 -13.20 8.14 0.10
CA SER A 103 -13.01 6.74 0.49
C SER A 103 -11.61 6.26 0.07
N PRO A 104 -10.99 5.33 0.81
CA PRO A 104 -9.65 4.81 0.48
C PRO A 104 -9.53 4.26 -0.95
N GLN A 105 -10.59 3.62 -1.44
CA GLN A 105 -10.66 3.04 -2.79
C GLN A 105 -10.56 4.08 -3.90
N VAL A 106 -11.19 5.25 -3.70
CA VAL A 106 -11.11 6.36 -4.67
C VAL A 106 -9.69 6.93 -4.67
N LEU A 107 -9.08 7.06 -3.50
CA LEU A 107 -7.73 7.63 -3.37
C LEU A 107 -6.67 6.73 -4.04
N GLU A 108 -6.76 5.42 -3.84
CA GLU A 108 -5.89 4.42 -4.46
C GLU A 108 -6.05 4.41 -5.98
N THR A 109 -7.28 4.30 -6.47
CA THR A 109 -7.57 4.29 -7.91
C THR A 109 -7.16 5.60 -8.58
N ALA A 110 -7.42 6.74 -7.95
CA ALA A 110 -7.03 8.05 -8.48
C ALA A 110 -5.50 8.20 -8.54
N SER A 111 -4.77 7.78 -7.50
CA SER A 111 -3.31 7.85 -7.49
C SER A 111 -2.71 7.02 -8.63
N GLY A 112 -3.20 5.79 -8.83
CA GLY A 112 -2.77 4.92 -9.94
C GLY A 112 -3.11 5.51 -11.30
N ALA A 113 -4.34 6.02 -11.48
CA ALA A 113 -4.79 6.61 -12.74
C ALA A 113 -3.99 7.86 -13.12
N ILE A 114 -3.72 8.74 -12.16
CA ILE A 114 -2.91 9.95 -12.38
C ILE A 114 -1.48 9.55 -12.76
N LEU A 115 -0.89 8.59 -12.06
CA LEU A 115 0.49 8.15 -12.29
C LEU A 115 0.65 7.48 -13.66
N LEU A 116 -0.34 6.67 -14.07
CA LEU A 116 -0.41 6.07 -15.41
C LEU A 116 -0.59 7.17 -16.48
N GLY A 117 -1.47 8.14 -16.23
CA GLY A 117 -1.68 9.29 -17.11
C GLY A 117 -0.39 10.10 -17.34
N ILE A 118 0.33 10.45 -16.28
CA ILE A 118 1.62 11.14 -16.36
C ILE A 118 2.63 10.29 -17.14
N SER A 119 2.68 8.98 -16.89
CA SER A 119 3.57 8.07 -17.62
C SER A 119 3.30 8.05 -19.12
N VAL A 120 2.03 8.01 -19.54
CA VAL A 120 1.64 8.04 -20.96
C VAL A 120 1.97 9.39 -21.59
N LEU A 121 1.70 10.49 -20.88
CA LEU A 121 2.02 11.84 -21.35
C LEU A 121 3.53 12.02 -21.59
N LEU A 122 4.37 11.58 -20.65
CA LEU A 122 5.83 11.65 -20.81
C LEU A 122 6.32 10.76 -21.96
N LEU A 123 5.74 9.57 -22.13
CA LEU A 123 6.10 8.69 -23.24
C LEU A 123 5.73 9.32 -24.60
N TRP A 124 4.55 9.93 -24.68
CA TRP A 124 4.10 10.62 -25.87
C TRP A 124 5.00 11.81 -26.21
N ASP A 125 5.34 12.62 -25.21
CA ASP A 125 6.23 13.76 -25.36
C ASP A 125 7.62 13.34 -25.87
N VAL A 126 8.16 12.23 -25.33
CA VAL A 126 9.43 11.65 -25.79
C VAL A 126 9.37 11.11 -27.22
N VAL A 127 8.24 10.53 -27.64
CA VAL A 127 8.09 9.98 -29.01
C VAL A 127 7.88 11.08 -30.05
N ASN A 128 7.28 12.20 -29.66
CA ASN A 128 7.05 13.36 -30.52
C ASN A 128 8.20 14.39 -30.52
N LEU A 129 9.28 14.11 -29.79
CA LEU A 129 10.49 14.93 -29.74
C LEU A 129 11.45 14.58 -30.89
#